data_AF-A0A938LXT5-F1
#
_entry.id   AF-A0A938LXT5-F1
#
_cell.length_a   1.000
_cell.length_b   1.000
_cell.length_c   1.000
_cell.angle_alpha   90.00
_cell.angle_beta   90.00
_cell.angle_gamma   90.00
#
_symmetry.space_group_name_H-M   'P 1'
#
loop_
_entity.id
_entity.type
_entity.pdbx_description
1 polymer ?
#
loop_
_entity_poly.entity_id
_entity_poly.type
_entity_poly.pdbx_seq_one_letter_code
_entity_poly.pdbx_strand_id
1 'polypeptide(L)'
;MTIMKAAVQKIAEQVKALPESELDEFLSWLAEYQIGRPDKWDKEIERDSQKGGALNPILKRVREDIASGRTRPLDEVLDNP
;
A
#
# COMPACT_ATOMS: atom_id res chain seq x y z
N MET A 1 -14.89 21.39 -11.18
CA MET A 1 -13.75 21.19 -12.09
C MET A 1 -12.48 21.44 -11.31
N THR A 2 -11.68 20.41 -11.05
CA THR A 2 -10.44 20.56 -10.28
C THR A 2 -9.41 21.29 -11.13
N ILE A 3 -8.85 22.39 -10.62
CA ILE A 3 -7.76 23.10 -11.32
C ILE A 3 -6.49 22.27 -11.15
N MET A 4 -6.02 21.68 -12.25
CA MET A 4 -4.75 20.96 -12.27
C MET A 4 -3.58 21.96 -12.36
N LYS A 5 -2.50 21.67 -11.64
CA LYS A 5 -1.23 22.41 -11.82
C LYS A 5 -0.71 22.18 -13.24
N ALA A 6 -0.07 23.18 -13.84
CA ALA A 6 0.40 23.12 -15.24
C ALA A 6 1.25 21.88 -15.56
N ALA A 7 2.14 21.47 -14.64
CA ALA A 7 2.94 20.26 -14.82
C ALA A 7 2.09 18.98 -14.90
N VAL A 8 1.04 18.88 -14.07
CA VAL A 8 0.13 17.72 -14.03
C VAL A 8 -0.74 17.70 -15.28
N GLN A 9 -1.19 18.87 -15.74
CA GLN A 9 -1.94 18.99 -16.99
C GLN A 9 -1.12 18.47 -18.19
N LYS A 10 0.15 18.90 -18.29
CA LYS A 10 1.05 18.47 -19.38
C LYS A 10 1.26 16.95 -19.40
N ILE A 11 1.49 16.34 -18.24
CA ILE A 11 1.64 14.88 -18.13
C ILE A 11 0.35 14.17 -18.55
N ALA A 12 -0.81 14.65 -18.08
CA ALA A 12 -2.09 14.05 -18.44
C ALA A 12 -2.38 14.12 -19.94
N GLU A 13 -2.01 15.21 -20.60
CA GLU A 13 -2.12 15.34 -22.06
C GLU A 13 -1.20 14.37 -22.80
N GLN A 14 0.03 14.18 -22.32
CA GLN A 14 0.97 13.20 -22.89
C GLN A 14 0.47 11.77 -22.74
N VAL A 15 -0.02 11.39 -21.55
CA VAL A 15 -0.58 10.05 -21.29
C VAL A 15 -1.80 9.78 -22.18
N LYS A 16 -2.68 10.77 -22.38
CA LYS A 16 -3.85 10.63 -23.27
C LYS A 16 -3.48 10.48 -24.74
N ALA A 17 -2.28 10.90 -25.14
CA ALA A 17 -1.80 10.82 -26.51
C ALA A 17 -1.01 9.54 -26.81
N LEU A 18 -0.78 8.67 -25.81
CA LEU A 18 -0.04 7.43 -25.99
C LEU A 18 -0.83 6.43 -26.86
N PRO A 19 -0.14 5.69 -27.74
CA PRO A 19 -0.66 4.44 -28.30
C PRO A 19 -1.03 3.45 -27.19
N GLU A 20 -1.99 2.56 -27.45
CA GLU A 20 -2.51 1.61 -26.46
C GLU A 20 -1.40 0.76 -25.80
N SER A 21 -0.44 0.25 -26.58
CA SER A 21 0.68 -0.53 -26.06
C SER A 21 1.59 0.26 -25.11
N GLU A 22 1.80 1.55 -25.38
CA GLU A 22 2.62 2.43 -24.54
C GLU A 22 1.85 2.88 -23.30
N LEU A 23 0.52 3.02 -23.40
CA LEU A 23 -0.35 3.28 -22.26
C LEU A 23 -0.32 2.11 -21.27
N ASP A 24 -0.41 0.88 -21.74
CA ASP A 24 -0.35 -0.32 -20.90
C ASP A 24 1.01 -0.45 -20.19
N GLU A 25 2.11 -0.18 -20.91
CA GLU A 25 3.45 -0.11 -20.34
C GLU A 25 3.53 0.98 -19.25
N PHE A 26 3.03 2.18 -19.54
CA PHE A 26 3.01 3.29 -18.60
C PHE A 26 2.19 2.97 -17.34
N LEU A 27 1.02 2.35 -17.48
CA LEU A 27 0.17 1.97 -16.35
C LEU A 27 0.83 0.90 -15.48
N SER A 28 1.50 -0.07 -16.10
CA SER A 28 2.25 -1.12 -15.40
C SER A 28 3.39 -0.50 -14.57
N TRP A 29 4.19 0.37 -15.20
CA TRP A 29 5.23 1.12 -14.49
C TRP A 29 4.67 2.01 -13.38
N LEU A 30 3.53 2.67 -13.61
CA LEU A 30 2.92 3.57 -12.63
C LEU A 30 2.46 2.80 -11.37
N ALA A 31 1.95 1.59 -11.55
CA ALA A 31 1.59 0.71 -10.44
C ALA A 31 2.83 0.35 -9.59
N GLU A 32 3.93 -0.04 -10.24
CA GLU A 32 5.21 -0.31 -9.56
C GLU A 32 5.77 0.94 -8.87
N TYR A 33 5.67 2.09 -9.53
CA TYR A 33 6.07 3.38 -8.97
C TYR A 33 5.28 3.76 -7.71
N GLN A 34 4.00 3.40 -7.66
CA GLN A 34 3.16 3.58 -6.47
C GLN A 34 3.55 2.61 -5.35
N ILE A 35 3.82 1.35 -5.67
CA ILE A 35 4.28 0.34 -4.70
C ILE A 35 5.64 0.70 -4.10
N GLY A 36 6.59 1.18 -4.92
CA GLY A 36 7.94 1.55 -4.50
C GLY A 36 8.02 2.84 -3.68
N ARG A 37 6.91 3.57 -3.54
CA ARG A 37 6.85 4.70 -2.60
C ARG A 37 6.32 4.17 -1.28
N PRO A 38 7.05 4.37 -0.16
CA PRO A 38 6.50 4.06 1.15
C PRO A 38 5.20 4.83 1.26
N ASP A 39 4.10 4.09 1.26
CA ASP A 39 2.81 4.71 1.26
C ASP A 39 2.67 5.42 2.62
N LYS A 40 1.70 6.31 2.74
CA LYS A 40 1.51 7.03 4.00
C LYS A 40 1.24 6.03 5.15
N TRP A 41 0.68 4.86 4.82
CA TRP A 41 0.33 3.83 5.77
C TRP A 41 1.57 3.09 6.28
N ASP A 42 2.57 2.79 5.45
CA ASP A 42 3.83 2.17 5.84
C ASP A 42 4.53 3.00 6.91
N LYS A 43 4.60 4.31 6.69
CA LYS A 43 5.21 5.25 7.65
C LYS A 43 4.42 5.35 8.94
N GLU A 44 3.09 5.33 8.85
CA GLU A 44 2.21 5.37 10.01
C GLU A 44 2.27 4.06 10.81
N ILE A 45 2.25 2.91 10.14
CA ILE A 45 2.41 1.59 10.75
C ILE A 45 3.79 1.46 11.39
N GLU A 46 4.86 1.88 10.71
CA GLU A 46 6.21 1.86 11.27
C GLU A 46 6.27 2.68 12.56
N ARG A 47 5.82 3.94 12.51
CA ARG A 47 5.75 4.82 13.69
C ARG A 47 4.92 4.20 14.82
N ASP A 48 3.73 3.71 14.51
CA ASP A 48 2.78 3.26 15.52
C ASP A 48 3.16 1.89 16.10
N SER A 49 3.95 1.09 15.37
CA SER A 49 4.50 -0.20 15.80
C SER A 49 5.73 -0.08 16.70
N GLN A 50 6.32 1.11 16.83
CA GLN A 50 7.47 1.33 17.73
C GLN A 50 7.10 1.04 19.19
N LYS A 51 8.12 0.81 20.03
CA LYS A 51 7.93 0.58 21.46
C LYS A 51 7.26 1.79 22.10
N GLY A 52 6.08 1.59 22.68
CA GLY A 52 5.27 2.66 23.26
C GLY A 52 4.42 3.44 22.23
N GLY A 53 4.47 3.07 20.95
CA GLY A 53 3.59 3.58 19.91
C GLY A 53 2.14 3.11 20.07
N ALA A 54 1.26 3.66 19.24
CA ALA A 54 -0.19 3.44 19.36
C ALA A 54 -0.60 1.96 19.20
N LEU A 55 0.15 1.16 18.44
CA LEU A 55 -0.11 -0.27 18.27
C LEU A 55 0.44 -1.14 19.40
N ASN A 56 1.21 -0.58 20.35
CA ASN A 56 1.86 -1.36 21.40
C ASN A 56 0.89 -2.24 22.22
N PRO A 57 -0.31 -1.78 22.63
CA PRO A 57 -1.28 -2.64 23.33
C PRO A 57 -1.80 -3.80 22.46
N ILE A 58 -2.04 -3.54 21.18
CA ILE A 58 -2.54 -4.53 20.21
C ILE A 58 -1.46 -5.57 19.94
N LEU A 59 -0.23 -5.13 19.67
CA LEU A 59 0.91 -6.02 19.45
C LEU A 59 1.22 -6.86 20.70
N LYS A 60 1.02 -6.34 21.91
CA LYS A 60 1.15 -7.13 23.14
C LYS A 60 0.13 -8.26 23.16
N ARG A 61 -1.16 -7.95 22.94
CA ARG A 61 -2.23 -8.94 22.90
C ARG A 61 -1.99 -10.01 21.82
N VAL A 62 -1.60 -9.61 20.61
CA VAL A 62 -1.31 -10.56 19.51
C VAL A 62 -0.23 -11.56 19.91
N ARG A 63 0.85 -11.11 20.57
CA ARG A 63 1.90 -12.01 21.05
C ARG A 63 1.40 -12.98 22.13
N GLU A 64 0.54 -12.53 23.02
CA GLU A 64 -0.10 -13.39 24.04
C GLU A 64 -1.06 -14.41 23.40
N ASP A 65 -1.83 -14.01 22.37
CA ASP A 65 -2.72 -14.89 21.61
C ASP A 65 -1.91 -15.98 20.87
N ILE A 66 -0.79 -15.62 20.25
CA ILE A 66 0.13 -16.59 19.61
C ILE A 66 0.71 -17.55 20.66
N ALA A 67 1.24 -17.04 21.76
CA ALA A 67 1.86 -17.85 22.82
C ALA A 67 0.87 -18.83 23.49
N SER A 68 -0.42 -18.50 23.48
CA SER A 68 -1.49 -19.32 24.06
C SER A 68 -2.21 -20.20 23.04
N GLY A 69 -1.75 -20.25 21.80
CA GLY A 69 -2.36 -21.09 20.75
C GLY A 69 -3.76 -20.62 20.33
N ARG A 70 -4.10 -19.34 20.55
CA ARG A 70 -5.39 -18.74 20.12
C ARG A 70 -5.36 -18.24 18.67
N THR A 71 -4.36 -18.64 17.90
CA THR A 71 -4.20 -18.30 16.49
C THR A 71 -4.22 -19.54 15.62
N ARG A 72 -4.59 -19.39 14.36
CA ARG A 72 -4.53 -20.43 13.34
C ARG A 72 -3.70 -19.93 12.16
N PRO A 73 -3.02 -20.80 11.41
CA PRO A 73 -2.39 -20.44 10.14
C PRO A 73 -3.38 -19.72 9.21
N LEU A 74 -2.89 -18.73 8.48
CA LEU A 74 -3.75 -17.87 7.66
C LEU A 74 -4.31 -18.61 6.43
N ASP A 75 -3.51 -19.52 5.89
CA ASP A 75 -3.85 -20.45 4.80
C ASP A 75 -4.94 -21.47 5.17
N GLU A 76 -5.13 -21.76 6.45
CA GLU A 76 -6.28 -22.56 6.91
C GLU A 76 -7.60 -21.77 6.94
N VAL A 77 -7.53 -20.43 6.84
CA VAL A 77 -8.69 -19.52 6.98
C VAL A 77 -9.04 -18.85 5.66
N LEU A 78 -8.05 -18.50 4.85
CA LEU A 78 -8.26 -17.93 3.53
C LEU A 78 -8.19 -19.04 2.49
N ASP A 79 -9.31 -19.33 1.84
CA ASP A 79 -9.33 -20.08 0.57
C ASP A 79 -8.62 -19.20 -0.47
N ASN A 80 -7.31 -19.40 -0.62
CA ASN A 80 -6.51 -18.74 -1.64
C ASN A 80 -6.33 -19.72 -2.82
N PRO A 81 -7.18 -19.67 -3.87
CA PRO A 81 -6.96 -20.44 -5.09
C PRO A 81 -5.68 -20.01 -5.83
#